data_AF-A0A2N3EEE0-F1
#
_entry.id   AF-A0A2N3EEE0-F1
#
_cell.length_a   1.000
_cell.length_b   1.000
_cell.length_c   1.000
_cell.angle_alpha   90.00
_cell.angle_beta   90.00
_cell.angle_gamma   90.00
#
_symmetry.space_group_name_H-M   'P 1'
#
loop_
_entity.id
_entity.type
_entity.pdbx_description
1 polymer ?
#
loop_
_entity_poly.entity_id
_entity_poly.type
_entity_poly.pdbx_seq_one_letter_code
_entity_poly.pdbx_strand_id
1 'polypeptide(L)'
;MTYCVALRLDGGLVMMADTRTNAGVDNISTFRKLSVIEHPGERVVGLMTAGNLAVSQAAINMAVEQGVKVRGSDELETLHTVPTMVRAAQLMGQAVRDVYRIDGPSLEAQSGDFNVSILMGGQIGNGELRLFHIYSAGNYIEATEDTPYLQIGE
;
A
#
# COMPACT_ATOMS: atom_id res chain seq x y z
N MET A 1 4.54 16.83 -5.15
CA MET A 1 5.47 15.94 -5.87
C MET A 1 5.79 14.81 -4.93
N THR A 2 5.43 13.61 -5.35
CA THR A 2 5.60 12.35 -4.61
C THR A 2 5.98 11.34 -5.66
N TYR A 3 7.11 10.65 -5.51
CA TYR A 3 7.53 9.65 -6.49
C TYR A 3 8.10 8.42 -5.80
N CYS A 4 7.55 7.26 -6.17
CA CYS A 4 8.01 5.95 -5.71
C CYS A 4 8.16 4.99 -6.88
N VAL A 5 9.14 4.09 -6.80
CA VAL A 5 9.40 3.04 -7.79
C VAL A 5 9.78 1.73 -7.11
N ALA A 6 9.26 0.62 -7.63
CA ALA A 6 9.63 -0.72 -7.23
C ALA A 6 10.05 -1.55 -8.45
N LEU A 7 11.07 -2.39 -8.29
CA LEU A 7 11.55 -3.32 -9.32
C LEU A 7 11.59 -4.74 -8.73
N ARG A 8 10.90 -5.68 -9.35
CA ARG A 8 10.93 -7.12 -9.10
C ARG A 8 11.85 -7.77 -10.13
N LEU A 9 12.99 -8.27 -9.67
CA LEU A 9 14.04 -8.85 -10.51
C LEU A 9 14.36 -10.27 -10.02
N ASP A 10 15.07 -11.06 -10.84
CA ASP A 10 15.54 -12.40 -10.47
C ASP A 10 16.40 -12.39 -9.20
N GLY A 11 17.21 -11.33 -9.03
CA GLY A 11 18.08 -11.13 -7.87
C GLY A 11 17.37 -10.59 -6.63
N GLY A 12 16.09 -10.23 -6.71
CA GLY A 12 15.32 -9.74 -5.58
C GLY A 12 14.44 -8.51 -5.88
N LEU A 13 14.10 -7.77 -4.83
CA LEU A 13 13.23 -6.59 -4.89
C LEU A 13 14.01 -5.32 -4.55
N VAL A 14 13.82 -4.28 -5.36
CA VAL A 14 14.31 -2.92 -5.06
C VAL A 14 13.12 -2.00 -4.90
N MET A 15 13.10 -1.20 -3.83
CA MET A 15 12.04 -0.21 -3.57
C MET A 15 12.67 1.13 -3.17
N MET A 16 12.23 2.21 -3.80
CA MET A 16 12.73 3.56 -3.54
C MET A 16 11.58 4.56 -3.54
N ALA A 17 11.55 5.43 -2.54
CA ALA A 17 10.54 6.47 -2.38
C ALA A 17 11.18 7.79 -1.95
N ASP A 18 10.68 8.89 -2.52
CA ASP A 18 10.99 10.23 -2.03
C ASP A 18 10.25 10.55 -0.72
N THR A 19 10.46 11.74 -0.17
CA THR A 19 9.86 12.15 1.12
C THR A 19 9.11 13.48 1.09
N ARG A 20 9.12 14.22 -0.01
CA ARG A 20 8.38 15.49 -0.12
C ARG A 20 6.89 15.21 -0.20
N THR A 21 6.09 15.85 0.66
CA THR A 21 4.65 15.61 0.71
C THR A 21 3.91 16.93 0.82
N ASN A 22 2.84 17.08 0.04
CA ASN A 22 1.88 18.17 0.20
C ASN A 22 0.82 17.73 1.22
N ALA A 23 0.75 18.42 2.35
CA ALA A 23 -0.20 18.16 3.44
C ALA A 23 -1.31 19.23 3.52
N GLY A 24 -1.41 20.12 2.51
CA GLY A 24 -2.37 21.21 2.45
C GLY A 24 -1.79 22.46 1.80
N VAL A 25 -2.64 23.49 1.64
CA VAL A 25 -2.22 24.79 1.11
C VAL A 25 -1.06 25.33 1.96
N ASP A 26 0.05 25.66 1.30
CA ASP A 26 1.30 26.14 1.90
C ASP A 26 1.94 25.20 2.95
N ASN A 27 1.60 23.91 2.93
CA ASN A 27 2.16 22.91 3.84
C ASN A 27 2.89 21.81 3.05
N ILE A 28 4.15 22.07 2.72
CA ILE A 28 5.05 21.07 2.15
C ILE A 28 6.01 20.60 3.24
N SER A 29 5.98 19.30 3.53
CA SER A 29 6.70 18.68 4.64
C SER A 29 7.37 17.38 4.22
N THR A 30 8.22 16.84 5.11
CA THR A 30 8.90 15.56 4.91
C THR A 30 8.12 14.44 5.61
N PHE A 31 7.57 13.51 4.82
CA PHE A 31 6.94 12.30 5.35
C PHE A 31 7.55 11.06 4.69
N ARG A 32 7.87 10.06 5.51
CA ARG A 32 8.33 8.76 5.02
C ARG A 32 7.22 8.10 4.21
N LYS A 33 7.55 7.70 2.98
CA LYS A 33 6.61 7.01 2.08
C LYS A 33 6.89 5.53 1.89
N LEU A 34 8.02 5.02 2.38
CA LEU A 34 8.35 3.59 2.39
C LEU A 34 8.28 3.05 3.83
N SER A 35 7.34 2.14 4.07
CA SER A 35 7.21 1.39 5.31
C SER A 35 7.58 -0.08 5.10
N VAL A 36 8.22 -0.69 6.10
CA VAL A 36 8.65 -2.09 6.05
C VAL A 36 8.07 -2.83 7.25
N ILE A 37 7.48 -3.98 6.98
CA ILE A 37 7.03 -4.96 7.97
C ILE A 37 7.95 -6.14 7.84
N GLU A 38 8.63 -6.50 8.93
CA GLU A 38 9.62 -7.57 8.93
C GLU A 38 9.39 -8.49 10.13
N HIS A 39 9.35 -9.79 9.85
CA HIS A 39 9.54 -10.85 10.83
C HIS A 39 10.70 -11.72 10.33
N PRO A 40 11.90 -11.63 10.93
CA PRO A 40 13.08 -12.31 10.43
C PRO A 40 12.87 -13.82 10.24
N GLY A 41 13.24 -14.33 9.07
CA GLY A 41 13.06 -15.74 8.69
C GLY A 41 11.64 -16.13 8.28
N GLU A 42 10.67 -15.20 8.36
CA GLU A 42 9.28 -15.46 8.02
C GLU A 42 8.76 -14.53 6.92
N ARG A 43 8.86 -13.20 7.07
CA ARG A 43 8.31 -12.26 6.06
C ARG A 43 9.05 -10.94 6.02
N VAL A 44 9.05 -10.32 4.84
CA VAL A 44 9.41 -8.92 4.62
C VAL A 44 8.42 -8.33 3.63
N VAL A 45 7.72 -7.26 4.01
CA VAL A 45 6.74 -6.55 3.16
C VAL A 45 7.03 -5.06 3.19
N GLY A 46 7.37 -4.50 2.04
CA GLY A 46 7.51 -3.07 1.81
C GLY A 46 6.22 -2.45 1.25
N LEU A 47 5.89 -1.25 1.72
CA LEU A 47 4.70 -0.48 1.33
C LEU A 47 5.14 0.93 0.95
N MET A 48 4.89 1.33 -0.30
CA MET A 48 5.10 2.70 -0.77
C MET A 48 3.80 3.40 -1.06
N THR A 49 3.65 4.66 -0.64
CA THR A 49 2.39 5.40 -0.77
C THR A 49 2.52 6.67 -1.61
N ALA A 50 1.47 6.97 -2.37
CA ALA A 50 1.26 8.23 -3.09
C ALA A 50 -0.22 8.63 -3.05
N GLY A 51 -0.50 9.91 -3.30
CA GLY A 51 -1.84 10.49 -3.23
C GLY A 51 -2.07 11.27 -1.92
N ASN A 52 -3.30 11.26 -1.44
CA ASN A 52 -3.71 11.97 -0.25
C ASN A 52 -3.05 11.37 1.01
N LEU A 53 -2.32 12.20 1.76
CA LEU A 53 -1.55 11.76 2.93
C LEU A 53 -2.45 11.11 3.99
N ALA A 54 -3.59 11.73 4.32
CA ALA A 54 -4.51 11.23 5.33
C ALA A 54 -5.09 9.86 4.94
N VAL A 55 -5.54 9.73 3.68
CA VAL A 55 -6.06 8.46 3.15
C VAL A 55 -4.98 7.37 3.17
N SER A 56 -3.76 7.70 2.74
CA SER A 56 -2.66 6.73 2.72
C SER A 56 -2.26 6.26 4.12
N GLN A 57 -2.20 7.16 5.10
CA GLN A 57 -1.90 6.79 6.49
C GLN A 57 -3.01 5.96 7.10
N ALA A 58 -4.27 6.33 6.87
CA ALA A 58 -5.41 5.56 7.35
C ALA A 58 -5.41 4.12 6.78
N ALA A 59 -5.13 3.96 5.49
CA ALA A 59 -5.09 2.65 4.84
C ALA A 59 -3.96 1.76 5.40
N ILE A 60 -2.77 2.33 5.61
CA ILE A 60 -1.64 1.61 6.22
C ILE A 60 -1.96 1.24 7.68
N ASN A 61 -2.48 2.17 8.47
CA ASN A 61 -2.85 1.90 9.87
C ASN A 61 -3.92 0.82 9.99
N MET A 62 -4.92 0.80 9.10
CA MET A 62 -5.92 -0.26 9.06
C MET A 62 -5.29 -1.62 8.75
N ALA A 63 -4.41 -1.67 7.76
CA ALA A 63 -3.83 -2.93 7.31
C ALA A 63 -2.77 -3.51 8.25
N VAL A 64 -2.10 -2.66 9.03
CA VAL A 64 -0.99 -3.05 9.91
C VAL A 64 -1.46 -3.23 11.35
N GLU A 65 -2.18 -2.25 11.89
CA GLU A 65 -2.48 -2.15 13.32
C GLU A 65 -3.90 -2.59 13.68
N GLN A 66 -4.91 -2.13 12.93
CA GLN A 66 -6.32 -2.35 13.30
C GLN A 66 -6.86 -3.70 12.80
N GLY A 67 -6.36 -4.13 11.63
CA GLY A 67 -6.85 -5.28 10.90
C GLY A 67 -8.11 -4.99 10.09
N VAL A 68 -8.37 -5.87 9.13
CA VAL A 68 -9.45 -5.74 8.15
C VAL A 68 -10.07 -7.09 7.87
N LYS A 69 -11.40 -7.11 7.67
CA LYS A 69 -12.14 -8.31 7.27
C LYS A 69 -12.08 -8.45 5.76
N VAL A 70 -11.23 -9.36 5.30
CA VAL A 70 -11.08 -9.62 3.87
C VAL A 70 -12.07 -10.69 3.44
N ARG A 71 -12.67 -10.54 2.26
CA ARG A 71 -13.68 -11.47 1.71
C ARG A 71 -13.27 -12.93 1.91
N GLY A 72 -14.19 -13.72 2.45
CA GLY A 72 -13.98 -15.14 2.76
C GLY A 72 -13.33 -15.42 4.12
N SER A 73 -13.16 -14.40 4.96
CA SER A 73 -12.72 -14.53 6.35
C SER A 73 -13.62 -13.70 7.26
N ASP A 74 -13.98 -14.25 8.42
CA ASP A 74 -14.71 -13.55 9.47
C ASP A 74 -13.78 -12.91 10.52
N GLU A 75 -12.49 -13.25 10.46
CA GLU A 75 -11.45 -12.73 11.35
C GLU A 75 -10.84 -11.44 10.80
N LEU A 76 -10.32 -10.62 11.71
CA LEU A 76 -9.51 -9.47 11.33
C LEU A 76 -8.11 -9.96 10.96
N GLU A 77 -7.72 -9.69 9.73
CA GLU A 77 -6.37 -9.98 9.24
C GLU A 77 -5.54 -8.71 9.23
N THR A 78 -4.24 -8.82 9.45
CA THR A 78 -3.26 -7.75 9.27
C THR A 78 -2.15 -8.21 8.34
N LEU A 79 -1.32 -7.28 7.86
CA LEU A 79 -0.13 -7.63 7.10
C LEU A 79 0.88 -8.50 7.89
N HIS A 80 0.74 -8.58 9.22
CA HIS A 80 1.50 -9.49 10.06
C HIS A 80 0.96 -10.92 10.08
N THR A 81 -0.31 -11.16 9.72
CA THR A 81 -0.96 -12.46 9.88
C THR A 81 -1.33 -13.12 8.56
N VAL A 82 -1.46 -12.35 7.46
CA VAL A 82 -1.83 -12.90 6.16
C VAL A 82 -0.86 -14.01 5.69
N PRO A 83 -1.35 -15.10 5.08
CA PRO A 83 -0.55 -16.27 4.73
C PRO A 83 0.21 -16.13 3.42
N THR A 84 -0.21 -15.22 2.52
CA THR A 84 0.41 -15.05 1.19
C THR A 84 0.40 -13.59 0.77
N MET A 85 1.30 -13.25 -0.16
CA MET A 85 1.37 -11.90 -0.72
C MET A 85 0.10 -11.51 -1.51
N VAL A 86 -0.62 -12.47 -2.12
CA VAL A 86 -1.93 -12.18 -2.75
C VAL A 86 -2.95 -11.81 -1.70
N ARG A 87 -2.98 -12.54 -0.58
CA ARG A 87 -3.89 -12.22 0.53
C ARG A 87 -3.54 -10.86 1.13
N ALA A 88 -2.25 -10.51 1.22
CA ALA A 88 -1.79 -9.18 1.59
C ALA A 88 -2.32 -8.09 0.63
N ALA A 89 -2.25 -8.29 -0.69
CA ALA A 89 -2.78 -7.36 -1.67
C ALA A 89 -4.31 -7.19 -1.57
N GLN A 90 -5.05 -8.29 -1.37
CA GLN A 90 -6.50 -8.28 -1.10
C GLN A 90 -6.82 -7.49 0.17
N LEU A 91 -6.03 -7.70 1.23
CA LEU A 91 -6.15 -7.01 2.50
C LEU A 91 -5.95 -5.51 2.34
N MET A 92 -4.88 -5.07 1.66
CA MET A 92 -4.66 -3.64 1.41
C MET A 92 -5.77 -3.03 0.56
N GLY A 93 -6.22 -3.74 -0.48
CA GLY A 93 -7.35 -3.29 -1.29
C GLY A 93 -8.63 -3.14 -0.46
N GLN A 94 -8.84 -4.02 0.51
CA GLN A 94 -9.96 -3.91 1.45
C GLN A 94 -9.80 -2.73 2.40
N ALA A 95 -8.60 -2.53 2.96
CA ALA A 95 -8.30 -1.37 3.79
C ALA A 95 -8.58 -0.05 3.06
N VAL A 96 -8.16 0.09 1.80
CA VAL A 96 -8.48 1.27 0.97
C VAL A 96 -9.99 1.48 0.84
N ARG A 97 -10.76 0.41 0.59
CA ARG A 97 -12.24 0.49 0.51
C ARG A 97 -12.88 0.86 1.84
N ASP A 98 -12.32 0.41 2.95
CA ASP A 98 -12.84 0.71 4.28
C ASP A 98 -12.56 2.16 4.68
N VAL A 99 -11.37 2.69 4.37
CA VAL A 99 -11.06 4.13 4.49
C VAL A 99 -12.02 4.95 3.61
N TYR A 100 -12.27 4.54 2.37
CA TYR A 100 -13.25 5.22 1.50
C TYR A 100 -14.63 5.28 2.16
N ARG A 101 -15.09 4.18 2.78
CA ARG A 101 -16.40 4.16 3.44
C ARG A 101 -16.50 5.11 4.62
N ILE A 102 -15.40 5.31 5.34
CA ILE A 102 -15.34 6.16 6.55
C ILE A 102 -15.17 7.63 6.17
N ASP A 103 -14.17 7.94 5.34
CA ASP A 103 -13.72 9.31 5.08
C ASP A 103 -14.12 9.85 3.70
N GLY A 104 -14.34 8.97 2.73
CA GLY A 104 -14.58 9.32 1.32
C GLY A 104 -15.72 10.33 1.13
N PRO A 105 -16.96 10.04 1.58
CA PRO A 105 -18.08 10.97 1.43
C PRO A 105 -17.84 12.35 2.05
N SER A 106 -17.19 12.40 3.22
CA SER A 106 -16.87 13.66 3.90
C SER A 106 -15.79 14.46 3.20
N LEU A 107 -14.79 13.77 2.61
CA LEU A 107 -13.73 14.38 1.84
C LEU A 107 -14.27 14.98 0.53
N GLU A 108 -15.07 14.20 -0.21
CA GLU A 108 -15.71 14.63 -1.46
C GLU A 108 -16.65 15.83 -1.24
N ALA A 109 -17.42 15.83 -0.15
CA ALA A 109 -18.30 16.95 0.21
C ALA A 109 -17.55 18.27 0.45
N GLN A 110 -16.27 18.21 0.81
CA GLN A 110 -15.39 19.37 0.99
C GLN A 110 -14.56 19.67 -0.26
N SER A 111 -14.93 19.11 -1.42
CA SER A 111 -14.16 19.21 -2.67
C SER A 111 -12.72 18.67 -2.54
N GLY A 112 -12.49 17.72 -1.64
CA GLY A 112 -11.25 16.97 -1.53
C GLY A 112 -11.28 15.71 -2.39
N ASP A 113 -10.13 15.34 -2.95
CA ASP A 113 -10.01 14.13 -3.76
C ASP A 113 -9.64 12.92 -2.90
N PHE A 114 -10.49 11.89 -2.95
CA PHE A 114 -10.11 10.55 -2.48
C PHE A 114 -9.20 9.89 -3.52
N ASN A 115 -7.89 10.09 -3.35
CA ASN A 115 -6.88 9.47 -4.19
C ASN A 115 -5.81 8.82 -3.32
N VAL A 116 -5.55 7.54 -3.59
CA VAL A 116 -4.46 6.79 -2.99
C VAL A 116 -3.94 5.75 -3.97
N SER A 117 -2.62 5.64 -4.02
CA SER A 117 -1.91 4.65 -4.83
C SER A 117 -0.82 4.02 -3.98
N ILE A 118 -0.75 2.70 -3.96
CA ILE A 118 0.16 1.96 -3.08
C ILE A 118 0.93 0.92 -3.90
N LEU A 119 2.25 0.89 -3.77
CA LEU A 119 3.06 -0.24 -4.19
C LEU A 119 3.32 -1.13 -2.98
N MET A 120 3.02 -2.42 -3.10
CA MET A 120 3.34 -3.42 -2.08
C MET A 120 4.27 -4.45 -2.70
N GLY A 121 5.45 -4.65 -2.14
CA GLY A 121 6.36 -5.70 -2.57
C GLY A 121 6.94 -6.46 -1.40
N GLY A 122 7.24 -7.74 -1.59
CA GLY A 122 7.81 -8.55 -0.52
C GLY A 122 7.68 -10.04 -0.72
N GLN A 123 7.97 -10.76 0.35
CA GLN A 123 7.93 -12.21 0.44
C GLN A 123 7.36 -12.64 1.79
N ILE A 124 6.51 -13.67 1.79
CA ILE A 124 5.95 -14.30 2.99
C ILE A 124 6.25 -15.80 2.95
N GLY A 125 6.83 -16.30 4.04
CA GLY A 125 7.33 -17.66 4.19
C GLY A 125 8.29 -18.05 3.06
N ASN A 126 8.08 -19.25 2.53
CA ASN A 126 8.76 -19.75 1.34
C ASN A 126 8.02 -19.39 0.03
N GLY A 127 7.09 -18.43 0.07
CA GLY A 127 6.38 -17.97 -1.11
C GLY A 127 7.28 -17.20 -2.07
N GLU A 128 6.79 -16.92 -3.27
CA GLU A 128 7.54 -16.12 -4.25
C GLU A 128 7.62 -14.65 -3.81
N LEU A 129 8.71 -14.00 -4.24
CA LEU A 129 8.83 -12.55 -4.19
C LEU A 129 7.86 -11.91 -5.19
N ARG A 130 6.96 -11.06 -4.69
CA ARG A 130 5.87 -10.49 -5.49
C ARG A 130 5.78 -8.98 -5.29
N LEU A 131 5.26 -8.29 -6.31
CA LEU A 131 5.10 -6.84 -6.33
C LEU A 131 3.74 -6.47 -6.93
N PHE A 132 2.98 -5.66 -6.22
CA PHE A 132 1.62 -5.25 -6.56
C PHE A 132 1.49 -3.74 -6.59
N HIS A 133 0.59 -3.26 -7.45
CA HIS A 133 0.09 -1.88 -7.43
C HIS A 133 -1.40 -1.88 -7.09
N ILE A 134 -1.72 -1.30 -5.92
CA ILE A 134 -3.07 -1.15 -5.40
C ILE A 134 -3.59 0.24 -5.77
N TYR A 135 -4.75 0.28 -6.42
CA TYR A 135 -5.42 1.50 -6.87
C TYR A 135 -6.43 2.03 -5.83
N SER A 136 -6.91 3.26 -6.03
CA SER A 136 -7.88 3.89 -5.11
C SER A 136 -9.23 3.16 -5.04
N ALA A 137 -9.60 2.38 -6.07
CA ALA A 137 -10.78 1.51 -6.03
C ALA A 137 -10.55 0.22 -5.20
N GLY A 138 -9.33 0.01 -4.68
CA GLY A 138 -8.92 -1.15 -3.91
C GLY A 138 -8.73 -2.43 -4.72
N ASN A 139 -8.80 -2.36 -6.05
CA ASN A 139 -8.30 -3.41 -6.93
C ASN A 139 -6.78 -3.27 -7.09
N TYR A 140 -6.13 -4.28 -7.66
CA TYR A 140 -4.68 -4.27 -7.85
C TYR A 140 -4.27 -5.02 -9.12
N ILE A 141 -3.07 -4.71 -9.60
CA ILE A 141 -2.32 -5.52 -10.57
C ILE A 141 -1.03 -6.03 -9.94
N GLU A 142 -0.38 -6.97 -10.61
CA GLU A 142 0.89 -7.56 -10.20
C GLU A 142 1.94 -7.38 -11.29
N ALA A 143 3.18 -7.10 -10.86
CA ALA A 143 4.34 -7.05 -11.75
C ALA A 143 4.70 -8.45 -12.26
N THR A 144 4.94 -8.56 -13.56
CA THR A 144 5.35 -9.79 -14.25
C THR A 144 6.79 -9.68 -14.72
N GLU A 145 7.32 -10.73 -15.35
CA GLU A 145 8.63 -10.66 -16.00
C GLU A 145 8.65 -9.65 -17.15
N ASP A 146 7.54 -9.53 -17.90
CA ASP A 146 7.38 -8.56 -18.99
C ASP A 146 7.23 -7.12 -18.48
N THR A 147 6.71 -6.94 -17.27
CA THR A 147 6.55 -5.63 -16.60
C THR A 147 7.11 -5.71 -15.19
N PRO A 148 8.45 -5.72 -15.04
CA PRO A 148 9.12 -6.03 -13.78
C PRO A 148 9.23 -4.81 -12.85
N TYR A 149 8.69 -3.66 -13.23
CA TYR A 149 8.72 -2.46 -12.40
C TYR A 149 7.38 -1.73 -12.42
N LEU A 150 7.08 -1.05 -11.31
CA LEU A 150 5.88 -0.24 -11.16
C LEU A 150 6.26 1.09 -10.48
N GLN A 151 5.51 2.14 -10.82
CA GLN A 151 5.73 3.50 -10.34
C GLN A 151 4.41 4.10 -9.84
N ILE A 152 4.48 4.97 -8.83
CA ILE A 152 3.34 5.71 -8.33
C ILE A 152 3.72 7.17 -8.02
N GLY A 153 2.73 8.05 -8.13
CA GLY A 153 2.88 9.49 -7.94
C GLY A 153 3.30 10.25 -9.22
N GLU A 154 3.87 11.43 -9.02
CA GLU A 154 4.45 12.36 -10.01
C GLU A 154 5.67 13.07 -9.41
#